data_AF-A0A1I1D4M5-F1
#
_entry.id   AF-A0A1I1D4M5-F1
#
_cell.length_a   1.000
_cell.length_b   1.000
_cell.length_c   1.000
_cell.angle_alpha   90.00
_cell.angle_beta   90.00
_cell.angle_gamma   90.00
#
_symmetry.space_group_name_H-M   'P 1'
#
loop_
_entity.id
_entity.type
_entity.pdbx_description
1 polymer ?
#
loop_
_entity_poly.entity_id
_entity_poly.type
_entity_poly.pdbx_seq_one_letter_code
_entity_poly.pdbx_strand_id
1 'polypeptide(L)'
;MQQPPRRGPSATSNLVIATILGIPGVINLVGGVLRGGAGDFLCGVSALAYALLLVRDAMHIKKTGVPAMAQSRMLLIGFACLGIYLVGVYFKHR
;
A
#
# COMPACT_ATOMS: atom_id res chain seq x y z
N MET A 1 3.47 22.07 -29.24
CA MET A 1 2.89 21.79 -27.92
C MET A 1 3.71 20.69 -27.27
N GLN A 2 4.55 20.99 -26.26
CA GLN A 2 5.22 19.97 -25.47
C GLN A 2 4.14 19.22 -24.68
N GLN A 3 3.93 17.94 -24.97
CA GLN A 3 3.03 17.11 -24.17
C GLN A 3 3.55 17.12 -22.72
N PRO A 4 2.72 17.48 -21.72
CA PRO A 4 3.16 17.37 -20.33
C PRO A 4 3.61 15.93 -20.09
N PRO A 5 4.72 15.72 -19.36
CA PRO A 5 5.24 14.37 -19.13
C PRO A 5 4.09 13.55 -18.57
N ARG A 6 3.71 12.50 -19.31
CA ARG A 6 2.64 11.58 -18.95
C ARG A 6 3.07 10.97 -17.62
N ARG A 7 2.56 11.50 -16.49
CA ARG A 7 2.79 10.99 -15.13
C ARG A 7 2.14 9.61 -15.05
N GLY A 8 2.80 8.63 -15.65
CA GLY A 8 2.43 7.23 -15.54
C GLY A 8 2.90 6.67 -14.20
N PRO A 9 2.36 5.52 -13.78
CA PRO A 9 2.86 4.78 -12.63
C PRO A 9 4.36 4.54 -12.80
N SER A 10 5.17 5.00 -11.86
CA SER A 10 6.62 4.80 -11.89
C SER A 10 6.99 3.65 -10.96
N ALA A 11 7.80 2.71 -11.45
CA ALA A 11 8.26 1.57 -10.65
C ALA A 11 8.92 2.03 -9.35
N THR A 12 9.76 3.07 -9.44
CA THR A 12 10.47 3.64 -8.29
C THR A 12 9.51 4.26 -7.29
N SER A 13 8.53 5.06 -7.74
CA SER A 13 7.52 5.66 -6.85
C SER A 13 6.71 4.58 -6.15
N ASN A 14 6.29 3.54 -6.87
CA ASN A 14 5.54 2.44 -6.29
C ASN A 14 6.36 1.70 -5.23
N LEU A 15 7.65 1.46 -5.49
CA LEU A 15 8.54 0.82 -4.52
C LEU A 15 8.76 1.67 -3.25
N VAL A 16 8.94 2.99 -3.43
CA VAL A 16 9.10 3.93 -2.30
C VAL A 16 7.84 3.97 -1.45
N ILE A 17 6.66 4.12 -2.07
CA ILE A 17 5.38 4.12 -1.37
C ILE A 17 5.17 2.77 -0.66
N ALA A 18 5.49 1.66 -1.33
CA ALA A 18 5.41 0.33 -0.73
C ALA A 18 6.31 0.20 0.51
N THR A 19 7.50 0.79 0.49
CA THR A 19 8.44 0.74 1.62
C THR A 19 7.90 1.57 2.79
N ILE A 20 7.41 2.78 2.52
CA ILE A 20 6.83 3.67 3.52
C ILE A 20 5.60 3.03 4.20
N LEU A 21 4.79 2.28 3.46
CA LEU A 21 3.66 1.53 4.02
C LEU A 21 4.08 0.22 4.68
N GLY A 22 5.01 -0.51 4.06
CA GLY A 22 5.40 -1.85 4.44
C GLY A 22 6.06 -1.90 5.81
N ILE A 23 7.01 -1.00 6.08
CA ILE A 23 7.73 -0.97 7.36
C ILE A 23 6.77 -0.79 8.56
N PRO A 24 5.96 0.28 8.64
CA PRO A 24 4.99 0.45 9.73
C PRO A 24 3.90 -0.62 9.68
N GLY A 25 3.54 -1.13 8.50
CA GLY A 25 2.62 -2.25 8.35
C GLY A 25 3.11 -3.52 9.05
N VAL A 26 4.38 -3.90 8.87
CA VAL A 26 4.99 -5.04 9.59
C VAL A 26 5.00 -4.78 11.09
N ILE A 27 5.41 -3.58 11.52
CA ILE A 27 5.48 -3.23 12.95
C ILE A 27 4.11 -3.37 13.62
N ASN A 28 3.07 -2.80 13.01
CA ASN A 28 1.71 -2.90 13.54
C ASN A 28 1.19 -4.35 13.48
N LEU A 29 1.47 -5.10 12.42
CA LEU A 29 1.04 -6.49 12.33
C LEU A 29 1.66 -7.35 13.43
N VAL A 30 2.98 -7.27 13.59
CA VAL A 30 3.72 -8.00 14.64
C VAL A 30 3.26 -7.55 16.02
N GLY A 31 3.06 -6.25 16.24
CA GLY A 31 2.50 -5.72 17.47
C GLY A 31 1.11 -6.29 17.77
N GLY A 32 0.22 -6.31 16.78
CA GLY A 32 -1.14 -6.83 16.90
C GLY A 32 -1.18 -8.33 17.19
N VAL A 33 -0.31 -9.12 16.55
CA VAL A 33 -0.21 -10.56 16.79
C VAL A 33 0.37 -10.86 18.17
N LEU A 34 1.44 -10.18 18.59
CA LEU A 34 2.13 -10.47 19.85
C LEU A 34 1.41 -9.91 21.07
N ARG A 35 0.73 -8.77 20.94
CA ARG A 35 0.07 -8.06 22.06
C ARG A 35 -1.45 -8.17 22.04
N GLY A 36 -2.03 -8.88 21.07
CA GLY A 36 -3.48 -9.08 20.95
C GLY A 36 -4.27 -7.84 20.52
N GLY A 37 -3.61 -6.85 19.93
CA GLY A 37 -4.25 -5.60 19.48
C GLY A 37 -4.96 -5.77 18.14
N ALA A 38 -6.28 -5.93 18.16
CA ALA A 38 -7.08 -6.03 16.92
C ALA A 38 -6.92 -4.79 16.02
N GLY A 39 -6.82 -3.60 16.60
CA GLY A 39 -6.56 -2.37 15.86
C GLY A 39 -5.18 -2.33 15.19
N ASP A 40 -4.13 -2.77 15.89
CA ASP A 40 -2.78 -2.91 15.34
C ASP A 40 -2.73 -3.95 14.21
N PHE A 41 -3.41 -5.07 14.39
CA PHE A 41 -3.51 -6.11 13.37
C PHE A 41 -4.17 -5.57 12.09
N LEU A 42 -5.32 -4.90 12.19
CA LEU A 42 -6.02 -4.31 11.05
C LEU A 42 -5.19 -3.22 10.34
N CYS A 43 -4.52 -2.36 11.09
CA CYS A 43 -3.59 -1.37 10.55
C CYS A 43 -2.44 -2.04 9.79
N GLY A 44 -1.89 -3.11 10.36
CA GLY A 44 -0.77 -3.85 9.77
C GLY A 44 -1.16 -4.56 8.47
N VAL A 45 -2.24 -5.34 8.49
CA VAL A 45 -2.71 -6.10 7.32
C VAL A 45 -3.08 -5.18 6.16
N SER A 46 -3.81 -4.09 6.42
CA SER A 46 -4.24 -3.16 5.37
C SER A 46 -3.07 -2.45 4.69
N ALA A 47 -2.09 -1.97 5.47
CA ALA A 47 -0.90 -1.32 4.95
C ALA A 47 -0.03 -2.31 4.14
N LEU A 48 0.15 -3.54 4.65
CA LEU A 48 0.94 -4.57 3.97
C LEU A 48 0.27 -5.06 2.68
N ALA A 49 -1.05 -5.24 2.68
CA ALA A 49 -1.77 -5.66 1.49
C ALA A 49 -1.55 -4.68 0.32
N TYR A 50 -1.64 -3.37 0.60
CA TYR A 50 -1.40 -2.35 -0.43
C TYR A 50 0.09 -2.26 -0.82
N ALA A 51 1.01 -2.36 0.15
CA ALA A 51 2.45 -2.38 -0.13
C ALA A 51 2.84 -3.55 -1.06
N LEU A 52 2.31 -4.76 -0.83
CA LEU A 52 2.58 -5.92 -1.70
C LEU A 52 2.07 -5.71 -3.13
N LEU A 53 0.91 -5.06 -3.29
CA LEU A 53 0.39 -4.71 -4.61
C LEU A 53 1.30 -3.70 -5.33
N LEU A 54 1.79 -2.69 -4.63
CA LEU A 54 2.74 -1.71 -5.15
C LEU A 54 4.07 -2.36 -5.56
N VAL A 55 4.61 -3.28 -4.76
CA VAL A 55 5.82 -4.04 -5.10
C VAL A 55 5.60 -4.90 -6.34
N ARG A 56 4.48 -5.60 -6.42
CA ARG A 56 4.12 -6.40 -7.60
C ARG A 56 4.06 -5.54 -8.86
N ASP A 57 3.40 -4.39 -8.80
CA ASP A 57 3.29 -3.49 -9.94
C ASP A 57 4.66 -2.90 -10.32
N ALA A 58 5.47 -2.49 -9.34
CA ALA A 58 6.84 -2.03 -9.58
C ALA A 58 7.73 -3.08 -10.26
N MET A 59 7.67 -4.34 -9.80
CA MET A 59 8.38 -5.45 -10.43
C MET A 59 7.88 -5.72 -11.86
N HIS A 60 6.57 -5.61 -12.08
CA HIS A 60 5.99 -5.78 -13.41
C HIS A 60 6.45 -4.70 -14.37
N ILE A 61 6.43 -3.43 -13.96
CA ILE A 61 6.95 -2.31 -14.76
C ILE A 61 8.43 -2.51 -15.05
N LYS A 62 9.23 -2.90 -14.05
CA LYS A 62 10.66 -3.18 -14.24
C LYS A 62 10.91 -4.28 -15.27
N LYS A 63 10.03 -5.28 -15.35
CA LYS A 63 10.16 -6.43 -16.26
C LYS A 63 9.60 -6.16 -17.66
N THR A 64 8.49 -5.43 -17.77
CA THR A 64 7.68 -5.32 -19.01
C THR A 64 7.66 -3.90 -19.60
N GLY A 65 8.12 -2.89 -18.86
CA GLY A 65 8.04 -1.48 -19.24
C GLY A 65 6.64 -0.88 -19.10
N VAL A 66 5.63 -1.65 -18.68
CA VAL A 66 4.24 -1.19 -18.55
C VAL A 66 3.63 -1.55 -17.19
N PRO A 67 2.70 -0.72 -16.67
CA PRO A 67 1.99 -1.02 -15.42
C PRO A 67 1.16 -2.30 -15.53
N ALA A 68 1.13 -3.10 -14.47
CA ALA A 68 0.32 -4.32 -14.43
C ALA A 68 -1.18 -4.01 -14.34
N MET A 69 -1.51 -2.84 -13.80
CA MET A 69 -2.89 -2.42 -13.54
C MET A 69 -3.09 -0.93 -13.84
N ALA A 70 -4.32 -0.56 -14.24
CA ALA A 70 -4.69 0.83 -14.41
C ALA A 70 -4.60 1.59 -13.07
N GLN A 71 -4.08 2.81 -13.11
CA GLN A 71 -3.89 3.67 -11.94
C GLN A 71 -5.19 3.92 -11.17
N SER A 72 -6.33 4.05 -11.85
CA SER A 72 -7.65 4.21 -11.23
C SER A 72 -8.00 3.05 -10.31
N ARG A 73 -7.75 1.81 -10.76
CA ARG A 73 -8.01 0.60 -9.98
C ARG A 73 -7.04 0.47 -8.80
N MET A 74 -5.78 0.86 -8.99
CA MET A 74 -4.79 0.88 -7.93
C MET A 74 -5.18 1.87 -6.82
N LEU A 75 -5.63 3.08 -7.19
CA LEU A 75 -6.14 4.08 -6.24
C LEU A 75 -7.37 3.58 -5.49
N LEU A 76 -8.31 2.91 -6.18
CA LEU A 76 -9.53 2.38 -5.56
C LEU A 76 -9.19 1.32 -4.49
N ILE A 77 -8.22 0.44 -4.79
CA ILE A 77 -7.71 -0.53 -3.79
C ILE A 77 -7.00 0.21 -2.65
N GLY A 78 -6.19 1.23 -2.96
CA GLY A 78 -5.54 2.07 -1.95
C GLY A 78 -6.55 2.73 -1.00
N PHE A 79 -7.66 3.26 -1.53
CA PHE A 79 -8.75 3.82 -0.72
C PHE A 79 -9.46 2.76 0.12
N ALA A 80 -9.68 1.56 -0.41
CA ALA A 80 -10.24 0.45 0.36
C ALA A 80 -9.31 0.06 1.54
N CYS A 81 -8.00 -0.08 1.29
CA CYS A 81 -7.00 -0.32 2.33
C CYS A 81 -6.96 0.81 3.36
N LEU A 82 -7.05 2.07 2.91
CA LEU A 82 -7.12 3.23 3.80
C LEU A 82 -8.35 3.17 4.71
N GLY A 83 -9.52 2.78 4.17
CA GLY A 83 -10.74 2.60 4.97
C GLY A 83 -10.54 1.55 6.08
N ILE A 84 -9.97 0.39 5.76
CA ILE A 84 -9.66 -0.65 6.75
C ILE A 84 -8.64 -0.15 7.77
N TYR A 85 -7.62 0.58 7.33
CA TYR A 85 -6.62 1.18 8.22
C TYR A 85 -7.27 2.13 9.23
N LEU A 86 -8.15 3.02 8.78
CA LEU A 86 -8.87 3.95 9.67
C LEU A 86 -9.74 3.22 10.69
N VAL A 87 -10.40 2.12 10.29
CA VAL A 87 -11.13 1.24 11.22
C VAL A 87 -10.17 0.64 12.25
N GLY A 88 -9.00 0.17 11.83
CA GLY A 88 -7.95 -0.31 12.72
C GLY A 88 -7.49 0.77 13.72
N VAL A 89 -7.26 2.00 13.26
CA VAL A 89 -6.90 3.14 14.12
C VAL A 89 -8.01 3.42 15.14
N TYR A 90 -9.27 3.39 14.72
CA TYR A 90 -10.40 3.56 15.63
C TYR A 90 -10.42 2.49 16.74
N PHE A 91 -10.22 1.22 16.39
CA PHE A 91 -10.15 0.14 17.40
C PHE A 91 -8.90 0.19 18.28
N LYS A 92 -7.79 0.73 17.77
CA LYS A 92 -6.55 0.89 18.54
C LYS A 92 -6.67 1.93 19.65
N HIS A 93 -7.52 2.94 19.46
CA HIS A 93 -7.68 4.08 20.36
C HIS A 93 -9.02 4.08 21.11
N ARG A 94 -9.78 2.98 21.05
CA ARG A 94 -10.98 2.72 21.84
C ARG A 94 -10.63 1.88 23.06
#